data_AF-A0A3M0ZVN5-F1
#
_entry.id   AF-A0A3M0ZVN5-F1
#
_cell.length_a   1.000
_cell.length_b   1.000
_cell.length_c   1.000
_cell.angle_alpha   90.00
_cell.angle_beta   90.00
_cell.angle_gamma   90.00
#
_symmetry.space_group_name_H-M   'P 1'
#
loop_
_entity.id
_entity.type
_entity.pdbx_description
1 polymer ?
#
loop_
_entity_poly.entity_id
_entity_poly.type
_entity_poly.pdbx_seq_one_letter_code
_entity_poly.pdbx_strand_id
1 'polypeptide(L)'
;MKPKSVTELFNEAMDAWIAGIESYPGEIYPELVYAVIREMRIDFYCAVSCNIAFDVLELADRIGLASKYLVPEKELVFNILAQLPAPQELKTEDQFYTIAQIVDKVEAVYPGALARLERRWQGKVGHNHAA
;
A
#
# COMPACT_ATOMS: atom_id res chain seq x y z
N MET A 1 -26.98 8.70 -13.49
CA MET A 1 -25.92 8.20 -12.57
C MET A 1 -25.13 9.41 -12.10
N LYS A 2 -24.88 9.55 -10.79
CA LYS A 2 -23.91 10.54 -10.29
C LYS A 2 -22.50 10.03 -10.59
N PRO A 3 -21.54 10.89 -10.96
CA PRO A 3 -20.15 10.49 -11.09
C PRO A 3 -19.62 10.04 -9.72
N LYS A 4 -18.87 8.93 -9.70
CA LYS A 4 -18.20 8.44 -8.50
C LYS A 4 -17.05 9.38 -8.14
N SER A 5 -16.84 9.60 -6.85
CA SER A 5 -15.65 10.25 -6.32
C SER A 5 -14.42 9.39 -6.52
N VAL A 6 -13.23 10.00 -6.52
CA VAL A 6 -11.97 9.27 -6.68
C VAL A 6 -11.74 8.29 -5.51
N THR A 7 -12.17 8.65 -4.30
CA THR A 7 -12.13 7.76 -3.13
C THR A 7 -13.00 6.51 -3.33
N GLU A 8 -14.21 6.66 -3.86
CA GLU A 8 -15.07 5.51 -4.18
C GLU A 8 -14.42 4.60 -5.23
N LEU A 9 -13.82 5.18 -6.27
CA LEU A 9 -13.11 4.40 -7.29
C LEU A 9 -11.91 3.65 -6.73
N PHE A 10 -11.14 4.28 -5.83
CA PHE A 10 -10.03 3.62 -5.15
C PHE A 10 -10.52 2.45 -4.28
N ASN A 11 -11.57 2.67 -3.48
CA ASN A 11 -12.13 1.61 -2.64
C ASN A 11 -12.66 0.44 -3.47
N GLU A 12 -13.35 0.70 -4.58
CA GLU A 12 -13.80 -0.35 -5.50
C GLU A 12 -12.64 -1.13 -6.11
N ALA A 13 -11.52 -0.48 -6.43
CA ALA A 13 -10.32 -1.16 -6.90
C ALA A 13 -9.73 -2.08 -5.81
N MET A 14 -9.67 -1.62 -4.56
CA MET A 14 -9.21 -2.44 -3.43
C MET A 14 -10.14 -3.63 -3.20
N ASP A 15 -11.46 -3.43 -3.27
CA ASP A 15 -12.46 -4.49 -3.16
C ASP A 15 -12.30 -5.54 -4.26
N ALA A 16 -12.01 -5.12 -5.50
CA ALA A 16 -11.76 -6.01 -6.62
C ALA A 16 -10.50 -6.86 -6.43
N TRP A 17 -9.41 -6.27 -5.92
CA TRP A 17 -8.19 -7.02 -5.58
C TRP A 17 -8.45 -8.07 -4.50
N ILE A 18 -9.17 -7.69 -3.44
CA ILE A 18 -9.52 -8.58 -2.33
C ILE A 18 -10.39 -9.74 -2.81
N ALA A 19 -11.44 -9.45 -3.60
CA ALA A 19 -12.27 -10.48 -4.20
C ALA A 19 -11.47 -11.41 -5.13
N GLY A 20 -10.47 -10.88 -5.84
CA GLY A 20 -9.55 -11.66 -6.66
C GLY A 20 -8.72 -12.66 -5.85
N ILE A 21 -8.24 -12.26 -4.67
CA ILE A 21 -7.54 -13.17 -3.73
C ILE A 21 -8.51 -14.25 -3.22
N GLU A 22 -9.70 -13.86 -2.74
CA GLU A 22 -10.68 -14.79 -2.15
C GLU A 22 -11.16 -15.86 -3.15
N SER A 23 -11.32 -15.46 -4.40
CA SER A 23 -11.84 -16.30 -5.48
C SER A 23 -10.77 -17.03 -6.27
N TYR A 24 -9.49 -16.89 -5.90
CA TYR A 24 -8.38 -17.49 -6.63
C TYR A 24 -8.52 -19.03 -6.69
N PRO A 25 -8.57 -19.65 -7.89
CA PRO A 25 -8.86 -21.08 -8.01
C PRO A 25 -7.68 -21.98 -7.64
N GLY A 26 -6.48 -21.42 -7.53
CA GLY A 26 -5.26 -22.12 -7.13
C GLY A 26 -5.00 -22.05 -5.63
N GLU A 27 -3.83 -22.56 -5.23
CA GLU A 27 -3.35 -22.43 -3.86
C GLU A 27 -2.86 -21.00 -3.60
N ILE A 28 -3.28 -20.42 -2.47
CA ILE A 28 -2.77 -19.15 -1.98
C ILE A 28 -1.60 -19.45 -1.04
N TYR A 29 -0.48 -18.77 -1.27
CA TYR A 29 0.73 -18.86 -0.45
C TYR A 29 1.32 -17.45 -0.24
N PRO A 30 2.15 -17.22 0.79
CA PRO A 30 2.63 -15.89 1.15
C PRO A 30 3.24 -15.08 0.00
N GLU A 31 4.05 -15.70 -0.86
CA GLU A 31 4.70 -15.03 -1.98
C GLU A 31 3.70 -14.53 -3.03
N LEU A 32 2.57 -15.22 -3.22
CA LEU A 32 1.49 -14.76 -4.09
C LEU A 32 0.85 -13.50 -3.51
N VAL A 33 0.56 -13.49 -2.19
CA VAL A 33 -0.01 -12.32 -1.52
C VAL A 33 0.92 -11.12 -1.65
N TYR A 34 2.23 -11.31 -1.44
CA TYR A 34 3.23 -10.26 -1.64
C TYR A 34 3.35 -9.77 -3.08
N ALA A 35 3.16 -10.66 -4.06
CA ALA A 35 3.11 -10.28 -5.47
C ALA A 35 1.88 -9.42 -5.75
N VAL A 36 0.70 -9.80 -5.26
CA VAL A 36 -0.53 -9.01 -5.41
C VAL A 36 -0.36 -7.61 -4.82
N ILE A 37 0.14 -7.48 -3.59
CA ILE A 37 0.38 -6.16 -2.96
C ILE A 37 1.34 -5.31 -3.80
N ARG A 38 2.34 -5.93 -4.44
CA ARG A 38 3.26 -5.23 -5.33
C ARG A 38 2.58 -4.73 -6.60
N GLU A 39 1.66 -5.50 -7.18
CA GLU A 39 0.86 -5.07 -8.34
C GLU A 39 -0.07 -3.91 -7.97
N MET A 40 -0.60 -3.89 -6.75
CA MET A 40 -1.40 -2.78 -6.21
C MET A 40 -0.61 -1.46 -6.07
N ARG A 41 0.71 -1.46 -6.26
CA ARG A 41 1.56 -0.25 -6.18
C ARG A 41 1.01 0.89 -7.05
N ILE A 42 0.49 0.58 -8.24
CA ILE A 42 -0.04 1.61 -9.14
C ILE A 42 -1.28 2.29 -8.53
N ASP A 43 -2.15 1.54 -7.87
CA ASP A 43 -3.34 2.06 -7.21
C ASP A 43 -2.96 2.95 -6.02
N PHE A 44 -1.95 2.55 -5.24
CA PHE A 44 -1.44 3.37 -4.14
C PHE A 44 -0.80 4.68 -4.64
N TYR A 45 -0.04 4.60 -5.74
CA TYR A 45 0.54 5.79 -6.38
C TYR A 45 -0.56 6.74 -6.86
N CYS A 46 -1.63 6.21 -7.48
CA CYS A 46 -2.79 6.99 -7.91
C CYS A 46 -3.52 7.62 -6.71
N ALA A 47 -3.74 6.88 -5.63
CA ALA A 47 -4.37 7.40 -4.42
C ALA A 47 -3.59 8.60 -3.85
N VAL A 48 -2.27 8.45 -3.67
CA VAL A 48 -1.41 9.55 -3.22
C VAL A 48 -1.44 10.71 -4.21
N SER A 49 -1.36 10.45 -5.51
CA SER A 49 -1.39 11.49 -6.55
C SER A 49 -2.69 12.29 -6.55
N CYS A 50 -3.79 11.69 -6.10
CA CYS A 50 -5.10 12.30 -5.94
C CYS A 50 -5.37 12.80 -4.51
N ASN A 51 -4.35 12.87 -3.65
CA ASN A 51 -4.43 13.31 -2.25
C ASN A 51 -5.42 12.48 -1.41
N ILE A 52 -5.48 11.17 -1.65
CA ILE A 52 -6.34 10.23 -0.93
C ILE A 52 -5.50 9.51 0.12
N ALA A 53 -5.72 9.84 1.39
CA ALA A 53 -5.20 9.06 2.51
C ALA A 53 -6.11 7.86 2.75
N PHE A 54 -5.56 6.66 2.58
CA PHE A 54 -6.27 5.40 2.84
C PHE A 54 -5.74 4.73 4.10
N ASP A 55 -6.54 3.82 4.67
CA ASP A 55 -6.19 3.13 5.89
C ASP A 55 -5.42 1.83 5.59
N VAL A 56 -4.10 1.85 5.85
CA VAL A 56 -3.22 0.71 5.59
C VAL A 56 -3.51 -0.44 6.56
N LEU A 57 -3.94 -0.16 7.79
CA LEU A 57 -4.24 -1.19 8.79
C LEU A 57 -5.51 -1.95 8.39
N GLU A 58 -6.55 -1.21 8.00
CA GLU A 58 -7.79 -1.80 7.48
C GLU A 58 -7.52 -2.63 6.22
N LEU A 59 -6.75 -2.09 5.27
CA LEU A 59 -6.42 -2.82 4.05
C LEU A 59 -5.62 -4.10 4.35
N ALA A 60 -4.67 -4.04 5.28
CA ALA A 60 -3.88 -5.20 5.69
C ALA A 60 -4.73 -6.28 6.35
N ASP A 61 -5.68 -5.92 7.22
CA ASP A 61 -6.60 -6.88 7.83
C ASP A 61 -7.50 -7.55 6.78
N ARG A 62 -8.05 -6.76 5.85
CA ARG A 62 -8.89 -7.28 4.75
C ARG A 62 -8.12 -8.24 3.84
N ILE A 63 -6.87 -7.91 3.48
CA ILE A 63 -5.99 -8.82 2.73
C ILE A 63 -5.65 -10.05 3.56
N GLY A 64 -5.41 -9.89 4.86
CA GLY A 64 -5.21 -10.96 5.81
C GLY A 64 -6.39 -11.94 5.80
N LEU A 65 -7.61 -11.44 5.96
CA LEU A 65 -8.83 -12.24 5.92
C LEU A 65 -8.99 -12.98 4.57
N ALA A 66 -8.83 -12.28 3.45
CA ALA A 66 -8.94 -12.86 2.12
C ALA A 66 -7.90 -13.97 1.85
N SER A 67 -6.70 -13.81 2.39
CA SER A 67 -5.62 -14.80 2.34
C SER A 67 -5.65 -15.80 3.50
N LYS A 68 -6.74 -15.86 4.28
CA LYS A 68 -6.90 -16.76 5.44
C LYS A 68 -5.78 -16.63 6.48
N TYR A 69 -5.27 -15.42 6.64
CA TYR A 69 -4.19 -15.04 7.56
C TYR A 69 -2.90 -15.84 7.35
N LEU A 70 -2.61 -16.24 6.10
CA LEU A 70 -1.36 -16.90 5.72
C LEU A 70 -0.12 -16.05 6.00
N VAL A 71 -0.29 -14.72 5.99
CA VAL A 71 0.76 -13.74 6.26
C VAL A 71 0.41 -12.97 7.54
N PRO A 72 1.35 -12.78 8.47
CA PRO A 72 1.11 -11.94 9.65
C PRO A 72 0.70 -10.52 9.24
N GLU A 73 -0.32 -9.97 9.89
CA GLU A 73 -0.86 -8.62 9.59
C GLU A 73 0.23 -7.54 9.57
N LYS A 74 1.13 -7.57 10.56
CA LYS A 74 2.29 -6.66 10.63
C LYS A 74 3.16 -6.72 9.37
N GLU A 75 3.36 -7.91 8.80
CA GLU A 75 4.12 -8.06 7.55
C GLU A 75 3.36 -7.48 6.35
N LEU A 76 2.04 -7.68 6.28
CA LEU A 76 1.19 -7.07 5.26
C LEU A 76 1.24 -5.54 5.32
N VAL A 77 1.09 -4.96 6.51
CA VAL A 77 1.18 -3.50 6.74
C VAL A 77 2.49 -2.94 6.21
N PHE A 78 3.63 -3.55 6.58
CA PHE A 78 4.93 -3.09 6.10
C PHE A 78 5.14 -3.34 4.61
N ASN A 79 4.53 -4.39 4.04
CA ASN A 79 4.61 -4.64 2.60
C ASN A 79 3.83 -3.57 1.81
N ILE A 80 2.63 -3.20 2.27
CA ILE A 80 1.81 -2.12 1.68
C ILE A 80 2.56 -0.79 1.79
N LEU A 81 3.05 -0.42 2.98
CA LEU A 81 3.83 0.82 3.15
C LEU A 81 5.04 0.88 2.21
N ALA A 82 5.72 -0.25 1.98
CA ALA A 82 6.89 -0.30 1.09
C ALA A 82 6.56 -0.02 -0.38
N GLN A 83 5.28 -0.07 -0.77
CA GLN A 83 4.81 0.27 -2.12
C GLN A 83 4.50 1.76 -2.29
N LEU A 84 4.42 2.55 -1.21
CA LEU A 84 4.18 3.99 -1.32
C LEU A 84 5.32 4.68 -2.11
N PRO A 85 4.99 5.72 -2.91
CA PRO A 85 6.00 6.47 -3.64
C PRO A 85 7.02 7.11 -2.71
N ALA A 86 8.28 7.17 -3.14
CA ALA A 86 9.31 7.88 -2.40
C ALA A 86 9.08 9.40 -2.47
N PRO A 87 9.58 10.17 -1.49
CA PRO A 87 9.54 11.64 -1.49
C PRO A 87 9.94 12.29 -2.82
N GLN A 88 10.99 11.77 -3.50
CA GLN A 88 11.43 12.30 -4.79
C GLN A 88 10.46 12.05 -5.96
N GLU A 89 9.49 11.14 -5.81
CA GLU A 89 8.46 10.85 -6.82
C GLU A 89 7.25 11.80 -6.68
N LEU A 90 7.16 12.56 -5.59
CA LEU A 90 6.05 13.45 -5.27
C LEU A 90 6.24 14.82 -5.92
N LYS A 91 5.13 15.41 -6.39
CA LYS A 91 5.12 16.65 -7.17
C LYS A 91 4.55 17.85 -6.41
N THR A 92 3.76 17.61 -5.36
CA THR A 92 3.06 18.66 -4.61
C THR A 92 3.15 18.41 -3.12
N GLU A 93 3.07 19.47 -2.31
CA GLU A 93 3.06 19.38 -0.84
C GLU A 93 1.88 18.54 -0.31
N ASP A 94 0.73 18.60 -0.97
CA ASP A 94 -0.44 17.78 -0.59
C ASP A 94 -0.16 16.28 -0.67
N GLN A 95 0.66 15.84 -1.63
CA GLN A 95 1.06 14.44 -1.75
C GLN A 95 1.98 14.02 -0.60
N PHE A 96 2.90 14.91 -0.20
CA PHE A 96 3.73 14.69 1.00
C PHE A 96 2.87 14.57 2.25
N TYR A 97 1.91 15.49 2.41
CA TYR A 97 1.00 15.47 3.54
C TYR A 97 0.13 14.20 3.57
N THR A 98 -0.34 13.74 2.40
CA THR A 98 -1.11 12.50 2.27
C THR A 98 -0.31 11.28 2.73
N ILE A 99 0.96 11.17 2.32
CA ILE A 99 1.83 10.09 2.81
C ILE A 99 2.06 10.19 4.31
N ALA A 100 2.32 11.40 4.84
CA ALA A 100 2.52 11.61 6.27
C ALA A 100 1.30 11.11 7.08
N GLN A 101 0.08 11.47 6.65
CA GLN A 101 -1.16 10.99 7.30
C GLN A 101 -1.28 9.46 7.29
N ILE A 102 -0.93 8.81 6.18
CA ILE A 102 -0.94 7.34 6.07
C ILE A 102 0.07 6.73 7.04
N VAL A 103 1.30 7.26 7.06
CA VAL A 103 2.40 6.73 7.88
C VAL A 103 2.14 6.97 9.37
N ASP A 104 1.63 8.13 9.76
CA ASP A 104 1.35 8.47 11.16
C ASP A 104 0.34 7.51 11.80
N LYS A 105 -0.70 7.12 11.05
CA LYS A 105 -1.65 6.10 11.50
C LYS A 105 -0.98 4.75 11.77
N VAL A 106 -0.07 4.34 10.89
CA VAL A 106 0.66 3.08 11.06
C VAL A 106 1.67 3.19 12.21
N GLU A 107 2.38 4.31 12.34
CA GLU A 107 3.35 4.58 13.41
C GLU A 107 2.70 4.49 14.79
N ALA A 108 1.45 4.94 14.94
CA ALA A 108 0.69 4.85 16.18
C ALA A 108 0.45 3.40 16.65
N VAL A 109 0.36 2.44 15.73
CA VAL A 109 0.12 1.01 16.04
C VAL A 109 1.43 0.21 16.01
N TYR A 110 2.33 0.53 15.07
CA TYR A 110 3.59 -0.13 14.85
C TYR A 110 4.74 0.90 14.85
N PRO A 111 5.27 1.25 16.04
CA PRO A 111 6.37 2.21 16.16
C PRO A 111 7.61 1.82 15.34
N GLY A 112 8.26 2.81 14.73
CA GLY A 112 9.38 2.65 13.82
C GLY A 112 8.98 2.41 12.35
N ALA A 113 7.72 2.63 12.00
CA ALA A 113 7.23 2.51 10.63
C ALA A 113 7.85 3.55 9.70
N LEU A 114 7.89 4.82 10.13
CA LEU A 114 8.54 5.90 9.37
C LEU A 114 10.02 5.58 9.13
N ALA A 115 10.76 5.25 10.19
CA ALA A 115 12.20 4.92 10.08
C ALA A 115 12.48 3.69 9.19
N ARG A 116 11.55 2.73 9.13
CA ARG A 116 11.66 1.58 8.22
C ARG A 116 11.39 1.99 6.76
N LEU A 117 10.40 2.85 6.53
CA LEU A 117 10.05 3.35 5.22
C LEU A 117 11.15 4.26 4.64
N GLU A 118 11.73 5.14 5.46
CA GLU A 118 12.85 6.01 5.07
C GLU A 118 14.08 5.22 4.63
N ARG A 119 14.47 4.19 5.39
CA ARG A 119 15.58 3.29 5.01
C ARG A 119 15.33 2.63 3.65
N ARG A 120 14.08 2.25 3.37
CA ARG A 120 13.71 1.65 2.08
C ARG A 120 13.85 2.65 0.93
N TRP A 121 13.42 3.90 1.13
CA TRP A 121 13.56 4.95 0.12
C TRP A 121 15.02 5.31 -0.14
N GLN A 122 15.84 5.43 0.90
CA GLN A 122 17.29 5.67 0.76
C GLN A 122 17.98 4.53 -0.02
N GLY A 123 17.60 3.28 0.23
CA GLY A 123 18.09 2.13 -0.52
C GLY A 123 17.72 2.13 -2.01
N LYS A 124 16.65 2.83 -2.42
CA LYS A 124 16.30 3.00 -3.84
C LYS A 124 17.16 4.06 -4.54
N VAL A 125 17.74 5.02 -3.81
CA VAL A 125 18.62 6.06 -4.37
C VAL A 125 20.00 5.50 -4.77
N GLY A 126 20.46 4.43 -4.13
CA GLY A 126 21.78 3.82 -4.36
C GLY A 126 21.93 2.89 -5.58
N HIS A 127 20.86 2.62 -6.34
CA HIS A 127 20.89 1.66 -7.47
C HIS A 127 20.78 2.28 -8.87
N ASN A 128 20.80 3.61 -9.00
CA ASN A 128 20.69 4.28 -10.30
C ASN A 128 22.02 4.84 -10.87
N HIS A 129 23.18 4.41 -10.38
CA HIS A 129 24.51 4.82 -10.91
C HIS A 129 25.42 3.64 -11.27
N ALA A 130 24.87 2.62 -11.93
CA ALA A 130 25.69 1.60 -12.59
C ALA A 130 24.98 1.08 -13.85
N ALA A 131 25.03 1.87 -14.93
CA ALA A 131 25.06 1.43 -16.33
C ALA A 131 25.36 2.64 -17.22
#